data_AF-V4P1D8-F1
#
_entry.id   AF-V4P1D8-F1
#
_cell.length_a   1.000
_cell.length_b   1.000
_cell.length_c   1.000
_cell.angle_alpha   90.00
_cell.angle_beta   90.00
_cell.angle_gamma   90.00
#
_symmetry.space_group_name_H-M   'P 1'
#
loop_
_entity.id
_entity.type
_entity.pdbx_description
1 polymer ?
#
loop_
_entity_poly.entity_id
_entity_poly.type
_entity_poly.pdbx_seq_one_letter_code
_entity_poly.pdbx_strand_id
1 'polypeptide(L)'
;MKSIEDQFQALVELITTGAISAVPTEQKEVVDRFYALWYMRARYKDLPDQEVQLNGLSGDELTKEQEEVLEKKHAFFIRKGGKTPARQFNGLVLQRRIGDYTQDLSAITRWGVVRPIAGDFLVPDVPTHTIIPLTPQIALAASVDDGLVTDANLAEINKVTIDGCAEYYFARSFDACPIAP
;
A
#
# COMPACT_ATOMS: atom_id res chain seq x y z
N MET A 1 8.34 -5.86 -6.13
CA MET A 1 7.48 -4.82 -5.54
C MET A 1 7.70 -3.47 -6.23
N LYS A 2 8.94 -3.04 -6.48
CA LYS A 2 9.22 -1.82 -7.26
C LYS A 2 8.44 -1.68 -8.56
N SER A 3 8.29 -2.76 -9.32
CA SER A 3 7.48 -2.75 -10.55
C SER A 3 6.01 -2.37 -10.35
N ILE A 4 5.41 -2.68 -9.19
CA ILE A 4 4.04 -2.25 -8.84
C ILE A 4 4.02 -0.73 -8.63
N GLU A 5 5.01 -0.20 -7.90
CA GLU A 5 5.16 1.22 -7.62
C GLU A 5 5.42 2.02 -8.90
N ASP A 6 6.34 1.55 -9.75
CA ASP A 6 6.69 2.18 -11.02
C ASP A 6 5.47 2.22 -11.98
N GLN A 7 4.70 1.12 -12.06
CA GLN A 7 3.48 1.06 -12.88
C GLN A 7 2.40 2.02 -12.36
N PHE A 8 2.19 2.05 -11.05
CA PHE A 8 1.21 2.96 -10.43
C PHE A 8 1.63 4.42 -10.61
N GLN A 9 2.90 4.74 -10.39
CA GLN A 9 3.43 6.09 -10.58
C GLN A 9 3.23 6.58 -12.02
N ALA A 10 3.49 5.73 -13.02
CA ALA A 10 3.25 6.07 -14.42
C ALA A 10 1.76 6.38 -14.70
N LEU A 11 0.84 5.61 -14.12
CA LEU A 11 -0.60 5.89 -14.22
C LEU A 11 -0.97 7.21 -13.52
N VAL A 12 -0.47 7.46 -12.32
CA VAL A 12 -0.71 8.69 -11.55
C VAL A 12 -0.21 9.92 -12.31
N GLU A 13 0.95 9.85 -12.96
CA GLU A 13 1.48 10.93 -13.79
C GLU A 13 0.51 11.29 -14.93
N LEU A 14 -0.05 10.31 -15.62
CA LEU A 14 -1.05 10.56 -16.66
C LEU A 14 -2.31 11.25 -16.11
N ILE A 15 -2.76 10.87 -14.92
CA ILE A 15 -3.96 11.46 -14.29
C ILE A 15 -3.70 12.90 -13.84
N THR A 16 -2.58 13.13 -13.15
CA THR A 16 -2.22 14.42 -12.54
C THR A 16 -1.84 15.48 -13.59
N THR A 17 -1.26 15.06 -14.71
CA THR A 17 -0.98 15.94 -15.87
C THR A 17 -2.22 16.21 -16.73
N GLY A 18 -3.33 15.51 -16.47
CA GLY A 18 -4.56 15.62 -17.25
C GLY A 18 -4.51 14.92 -18.61
N ALA A 19 -3.50 14.09 -18.88
CA ALA A 19 -3.42 13.27 -20.09
C ALA A 19 -4.57 12.25 -20.16
N ILE A 20 -5.04 11.79 -19.00
CA ILE A 20 -6.28 11.01 -18.85
C ILE A 20 -7.13 11.59 -17.72
N SER A 21 -8.46 11.53 -17.87
CA SER A 21 -9.41 12.02 -16.86
C SER A 21 -9.96 10.91 -15.96
N ALA A 22 -9.83 9.64 -16.37
CA ALA A 22 -10.36 8.45 -15.73
C ALA A 22 -9.32 7.32 -15.77
N VAL A 23 -9.42 6.35 -14.86
CA VAL A 23 -8.59 5.13 -14.90
C VAL A 23 -9.13 4.21 -16.00
N PRO A 24 -8.34 3.85 -17.02
CA PRO A 24 -8.76 2.89 -18.04
C PRO A 24 -9.02 1.51 -17.42
N THR A 25 -10.02 0.78 -17.93
CA THR A 25 -10.38 -0.55 -17.41
C THR A 25 -9.20 -1.51 -17.39
N GLU A 26 -8.37 -1.47 -18.43
CA GLU A 26 -7.14 -2.27 -18.54
C GLU A 26 -6.06 -1.91 -17.52
N GLN A 27 -6.14 -0.73 -16.90
CA GLN A 27 -5.22 -0.27 -15.86
C GLN A 27 -5.79 -0.40 -14.45
N LYS A 28 -7.02 -0.91 -14.28
CA LYS A 28 -7.63 -1.13 -12.96
C LYS A 28 -6.71 -1.97 -12.05
N GLU A 29 -6.14 -3.05 -12.58
CA GLU A 29 -5.29 -3.96 -11.82
C GLU A 29 -4.03 -3.26 -11.28
N VAL A 30 -3.54 -2.22 -11.98
CA VAL A 30 -2.40 -1.41 -11.49
C VAL A 30 -2.75 -0.74 -10.16
N VAL A 31 -3.97 -0.21 -10.05
CA VAL A 31 -4.46 0.43 -8.82
C VAL A 31 -4.72 -0.61 -7.73
N ASP A 32 -5.34 -1.75 -8.07
CA ASP A 32 -5.60 -2.84 -7.11
C ASP A 32 -4.29 -3.34 -6.49
N ARG A 33 -3.27 -3.61 -7.32
CA ARG A 33 -1.96 -4.10 -6.87
C ARG A 33 -1.23 -3.09 -6.00
N PHE A 34 -1.34 -1.80 -6.32
CA PHE A 34 -0.74 -0.75 -5.50
C PHE A 34 -1.45 -0.64 -4.15
N TYR A 35 -2.79 -0.62 -4.13
CA TYR A 35 -3.54 -0.61 -2.88
C TYR A 35 -3.20 -1.83 -2.01
N ALA A 36 -3.11 -3.02 -2.62
CA ALA A 36 -2.72 -4.23 -1.92
C ALA A 36 -1.29 -4.16 -1.37
N LEU A 37 -0.34 -3.60 -2.13
CA LEU A 37 1.02 -3.36 -1.66
C LEU A 37 1.04 -2.42 -0.45
N TRP A 38 0.35 -1.27 -0.53
CA TRP A 38 0.27 -0.31 0.57
C TRP A 38 -0.36 -0.94 1.82
N TYR A 39 -1.47 -1.66 1.65
CA TYR A 39 -2.19 -2.35 2.72
C TYR A 39 -1.34 -3.39 3.43
N MET A 40 -0.60 -4.19 2.68
CA MET A 40 0.27 -5.20 3.25
C MET A 40 1.50 -4.58 3.90
N ARG A 41 2.13 -3.56 3.30
CA ARG A 41 3.26 -2.86 3.93
C ARG A 41 2.88 -2.22 5.26
N ALA A 42 1.71 -1.60 5.33
CA ALA A 42 1.19 -1.03 6.58
C ALA A 42 1.06 -2.09 7.69
N ARG A 43 0.56 -3.28 7.36
CA ARG A 43 0.33 -4.38 8.34
C ARG A 43 1.57 -5.15 8.73
N TYR A 44 2.59 -5.15 7.87
CA TYR A 44 3.82 -5.93 8.07
C TYR A 44 5.04 -5.04 8.34
N LYS A 45 4.86 -3.74 8.61
CA LYS A 45 5.91 -2.78 8.97
C LYS A 45 6.69 -3.23 10.21
N ASP A 46 5.97 -3.73 11.22
CA ASP A 46 6.52 -4.08 12.54
C ASP A 46 6.41 -5.57 12.85
N LEU A 47 6.77 -6.43 11.90
CA LEU A 47 6.87 -7.86 12.18
C LEU A 47 8.02 -8.13 13.16
N PRO A 48 7.77 -8.78 14.31
CA PRO A 48 8.85 -9.17 15.20
C PRO A 48 9.80 -10.15 14.49
N ASP A 49 11.06 -10.18 14.93
CA ASP A 49 12.02 -11.19 14.47
C ASP A 49 11.48 -12.58 14.83
N GLN A 50 10.98 -13.28 13.80
CA GLN A 50 10.46 -14.64 13.91
C GLN A 50 11.49 -15.62 13.37
N GLU A 51 11.58 -16.79 13.99
CA GLU A 51 12.33 -17.93 13.45
C GLU A 51 11.35 -18.98 12.94
N VAL A 52 11.67 -19.58 11.79
CA VAL A 52 10.96 -20.73 11.23
C VAL A 52 11.82 -21.97 11.46
N GLN A 53 11.21 -23.04 11.98
CA GLN A 53 11.84 -24.34 12.09
C GLN A 53 11.67 -25.13 10.79
N LEU A 54 12.79 -25.55 10.19
CA LEU A 54 12.80 -26.45 9.05
C LEU A 54 13.15 -27.86 9.52
N ASN A 55 12.17 -28.75 9.46
CA ASN A 55 12.36 -30.14 9.88
C ASN A 55 13.28 -30.89 8.90
N GLY A 56 14.24 -31.63 9.45
CA GLY A 56 15.18 -32.44 8.65
C GLY A 56 16.42 -31.69 8.13
N LEU A 57 16.61 -30.43 8.52
CA LEU A 57 17.78 -29.64 8.17
C LEU A 57 18.57 -29.29 9.44
N SER A 58 19.89 -29.43 9.39
CA SER A 58 20.76 -29.17 10.55
C SER A 58 21.26 -27.72 10.60
N GLY A 59 21.58 -27.12 9.44
CA GLY A 59 22.13 -25.77 9.33
C GLY A 59 23.55 -25.61 9.91
N ASP A 60 24.07 -24.38 9.86
CA ASP A 60 25.43 -24.01 10.28
C ASP A 60 25.43 -23.01 11.44
N GLU A 61 26.51 -22.97 12.23
CA GLU A 61 26.73 -21.88 13.20
C GLU A 61 27.28 -20.66 12.47
N LEU A 62 26.38 -19.70 12.17
CA LEU A 62 26.73 -18.44 11.52
C LEU A 62 26.80 -17.31 12.52
N THR A 63 27.79 -16.43 12.37
CA THR A 63 27.78 -15.13 13.02
C THR A 63 26.79 -14.20 12.31
N LYS A 64 26.32 -13.16 13.01
CA LYS A 64 25.42 -12.16 12.41
C LYS A 64 26.00 -11.53 11.13
N GLU A 65 27.31 -11.27 11.11
CA GLU A 65 27.99 -10.71 9.93
C GLU A 65 27.98 -11.68 8.74
N GLN A 66 28.14 -12.99 8.99
CA GLN A 66 28.03 -14.00 7.94
C GLN A 66 26.60 -14.10 7.39
N GLU A 67 25.58 -14.00 8.25
CA GLU A 67 24.19 -13.92 7.82
C GLU A 67 23.95 -12.72 6.91
N GLU A 68 24.37 -11.53 7.33
CA GLU A 68 24.22 -10.29 6.56
C GLU A 68 24.94 -10.35 5.19
N VAL A 69 26.13 -10.96 5.13
CA VAL A 69 26.86 -11.18 3.87
C VAL A 69 26.11 -12.14 2.95
N LEU A 70 25.55 -13.23 3.48
CA LEU A 70 24.76 -14.19 2.69
C LEU A 70 23.47 -13.54 2.17
N GLU A 71 22.73 -12.81 3.01
CA GLU A 71 21.52 -12.08 2.62
C GLU A 71 21.84 -11.03 1.53
N LYS A 72 22.94 -10.29 1.67
CA LYS A 72 23.40 -9.31 0.66
C LYS A 72 23.75 -9.95 -0.68
N LYS A 73 24.16 -11.23 -0.67
CA LYS A 73 24.41 -12.04 -1.88
C LYS A 73 23.16 -12.77 -2.36
N HIS A 74 21.98 -12.47 -1.81
CA HIS A 74 20.71 -13.12 -2.11
C HIS A 74 20.71 -14.63 -1.82
N ALA A 75 21.57 -15.10 -0.90
CA ALA A 75 21.64 -16.49 -0.48
C ALA A 75 20.79 -16.72 0.78
N PHE A 76 20.05 -17.83 0.79
CA PHE A 76 19.36 -18.32 1.98
C PHE A 76 20.32 -19.07 2.88
N PHE A 77 20.13 -18.97 4.18
CA PHE A 77 20.87 -19.75 5.16
C PHE A 77 19.97 -20.38 6.23
N ILE A 78 20.50 -21.44 6.84
CA ILE A 78 19.87 -22.18 7.92
C ILE A 78 20.87 -22.19 9.08
N ARG A 79 20.45 -21.69 10.23
CA ARG A 79 21.19 -21.74 11.48
C ARG A 79 21.20 -23.16 12.03
N LYS A 80 22.22 -23.46 12.83
CA LYS A 80 22.32 -24.70 13.59
C LYS A 80 21.01 -25.00 14.33
N GLY A 81 20.58 -26.26 14.25
CA GLY A 81 19.29 -26.71 14.77
C GLY A 81 18.14 -26.55 13.77
N GLY A 82 18.42 -26.24 12.50
CA GLY A 82 17.41 -26.18 11.43
C GLY A 82 16.54 -24.93 11.44
N LYS A 83 17.00 -23.86 12.09
CA LYS A 83 16.23 -22.63 12.21
C LYS A 83 16.61 -21.62 11.15
N THR A 84 15.66 -20.81 10.73
CA THR A 84 15.92 -19.75 9.77
C THR A 84 15.14 -18.48 10.13
N PRO A 85 15.75 -17.29 10.06
CA PRO A 85 15.03 -16.05 10.23
C PRO A 85 13.91 -15.90 9.20
N ALA A 86 12.69 -15.63 9.66
CA ALA A 86 11.51 -15.42 8.82
C ALA A 86 11.73 -14.27 7.82
N ARG A 87 12.57 -13.29 8.17
CA ARG A 87 12.94 -12.16 7.28
C ARG A 87 13.51 -12.59 5.92
N GLN A 88 14.16 -13.75 5.84
CA GLN A 88 14.62 -14.29 4.56
C GLN A 88 13.44 -14.64 3.62
N PHE A 89 12.27 -14.96 4.18
CA PHE A 89 11.04 -15.27 3.45
C PHE A 89 10.05 -14.11 3.38
N ASN A 90 10.20 -13.07 4.20
CA ASN A 90 9.25 -11.95 4.27
C ASN A 90 8.96 -11.35 2.89
N GLY A 91 9.96 -11.22 2.02
CA GLY A 91 9.76 -10.74 0.65
C GLY A 91 8.83 -11.63 -0.18
N LEU A 92 8.97 -12.96 -0.07
CA LEU A 92 8.12 -13.93 -0.79
C LEU A 92 6.71 -13.99 -0.18
N VAL A 93 6.62 -14.01 1.15
CA VAL A 93 5.34 -14.01 1.87
C VAL A 93 4.56 -12.75 1.53
N LEU A 94 5.22 -11.59 1.53
CA LEU A 94 4.60 -10.32 1.18
C LEU A 94 4.11 -10.31 -0.26
N GLN A 95 4.90 -10.78 -1.22
CA GLN A 95 4.47 -10.90 -2.62
C GLN A 95 3.23 -11.80 -2.78
N ARG A 96 3.21 -12.95 -2.11
CA ARG A 96 2.04 -13.84 -2.12
C ARG A 96 0.81 -13.14 -1.56
N ARG A 97 0.92 -12.51 -0.39
CA ARG A 97 -0.18 -11.78 0.26
C ARG A 97 -0.71 -10.63 -0.58
N ILE A 98 0.19 -9.91 -1.27
CA ILE A 98 -0.22 -8.87 -2.23
C ILE A 98 -1.05 -9.50 -3.36
N GLY A 99 -0.61 -10.63 -3.92
CA GLY A 99 -1.36 -11.35 -4.95
C GLY A 99 -2.74 -11.80 -4.47
N ASP A 100 -2.79 -12.46 -3.30
CA ASP A 100 -4.04 -12.95 -2.70
C ASP A 100 -5.02 -11.78 -2.47
N TYR A 101 -4.56 -10.67 -1.89
CA TYR A 101 -5.43 -9.51 -1.63
C TYR A 101 -5.78 -8.73 -2.90
N THR A 102 -4.92 -8.73 -3.93
CA THR A 102 -5.28 -8.21 -5.26
C THR A 102 -6.47 -8.99 -5.84
N GLN A 103 -6.49 -10.31 -5.65
CA GLN A 103 -7.62 -11.14 -6.05
C GLN A 103 -8.89 -10.79 -5.28
N ASP A 104 -8.81 -10.49 -3.99
CA ASP A 104 -9.96 -10.04 -3.20
C ASP A 104 -10.50 -8.69 -3.71
N LEU A 105 -9.62 -7.78 -4.15
CA LEU A 105 -9.99 -6.49 -4.75
C LEU A 105 -10.63 -6.62 -6.14
N SER A 106 -10.69 -7.81 -6.73
CA SER A 106 -11.41 -8.05 -7.99
C SER A 106 -12.91 -7.73 -7.90
N ALA A 107 -13.47 -7.72 -6.68
CA ALA A 107 -14.85 -7.31 -6.43
C ALA A 107 -15.09 -5.80 -6.63
N ILE A 108 -14.03 -4.98 -6.57
CA ILE A 108 -14.11 -3.57 -6.97
C ILE A 108 -14.36 -3.53 -8.47
N THR A 109 -15.38 -2.79 -8.92
CA THR A 109 -15.73 -2.76 -10.35
C THR A 109 -14.88 -1.76 -11.13
N ARG A 110 -14.46 -0.66 -10.48
CA ARG A 110 -13.65 0.41 -11.07
C ARG A 110 -12.98 1.25 -9.97
N TRP A 111 -12.00 2.06 -10.36
CA TRP A 111 -11.47 3.15 -9.55
C TRP A 111 -11.83 4.48 -10.21
N GLY A 112 -12.69 5.26 -9.55
CA GLY A 112 -13.08 6.59 -10.01
C GLY A 112 -12.02 7.62 -9.64
N VAL A 113 -11.69 8.51 -10.57
CA VAL A 113 -10.84 9.68 -10.33
C VAL A 113 -11.73 10.81 -9.80
N VAL A 114 -11.60 11.11 -8.52
CA VAL A 114 -12.44 12.08 -7.82
C VAL A 114 -11.66 13.34 -7.45
N ARG A 115 -12.33 14.49 -7.54
CA ARG A 115 -11.74 15.83 -7.28
C ARG A 115 -12.67 16.63 -6.38
N PRO A 116 -12.21 17.27 -5.31
CA PRO A 116 -13.07 18.09 -4.49
C PRO A 116 -13.45 19.36 -5.23
N ILE A 117 -14.66 19.87 -4.98
CA ILE A 117 -15.08 21.20 -5.45
C ILE A 117 -14.24 22.27 -4.74
N ALA A 118 -14.05 22.11 -3.44
CA ALA A 118 -13.18 22.93 -2.61
C ALA A 118 -12.54 22.09 -1.50
N GLY A 119 -11.41 22.58 -0.98
CA GLY A 119 -10.64 21.91 0.07
C GLY A 119 -9.66 20.86 -0.45
N ASP A 120 -8.94 20.25 0.48
CA ASP A 120 -7.89 19.27 0.23
C ASP A 120 -8.22 17.92 0.92
N PHE A 121 -7.80 16.82 0.28
CA PHE A 121 -7.80 15.48 0.88
C PHE A 121 -6.69 15.33 1.93
N LEU A 122 -7.00 14.64 3.02
CA LEU A 122 -6.01 14.12 3.96
C LEU A 122 -5.35 12.84 3.42
N VAL A 123 -4.08 12.63 3.79
CA VAL A 123 -3.34 11.40 3.48
C VAL A 123 -3.12 10.60 4.75
N PRO A 124 -3.61 9.35 4.84
CA PRO A 124 -3.39 8.52 6.01
C PRO A 124 -2.02 7.84 5.96
N ASP A 125 -1.50 7.43 7.12
CA ASP A 125 -0.31 6.60 7.23
C ASP A 125 -0.52 5.15 6.75
N VAL A 126 -1.75 4.66 6.89
CA VAL A 126 -2.19 3.32 6.46
C VAL A 126 -3.43 3.43 5.58
N PRO A 127 -3.67 2.50 4.63
CA PRO A 127 -4.92 2.52 3.90
C PRO A 127 -6.07 2.16 4.83
N THR A 128 -7.00 3.11 4.99
CA THR A 128 -8.15 3.02 5.91
C THR A 128 -9.40 2.56 5.17
N HIS A 129 -9.65 3.16 4.02
CA HIS A 129 -10.73 2.90 3.09
C HIS A 129 -10.12 2.69 1.71
N THR A 130 -10.90 2.14 0.77
CA THR A 130 -10.49 1.98 -0.63
C THR A 130 -10.51 3.33 -1.37
N ILE A 131 -9.74 4.28 -0.85
CA ILE A 131 -9.48 5.62 -1.34
C ILE A 131 -7.97 5.85 -1.29
N ILE A 132 -7.40 6.38 -2.38
CA ILE A 132 -5.97 6.66 -2.52
C ILE A 132 -5.80 8.13 -2.89
N PRO A 133 -5.47 9.01 -1.95
CA PRO A 133 -5.09 10.39 -2.24
C PRO A 133 -3.83 10.41 -3.13
N LEU A 134 -3.91 11.07 -4.29
CA LEU A 134 -2.78 11.23 -5.22
C LEU A 134 -2.12 12.61 -5.07
N THR A 135 -2.95 13.63 -4.92
CA THR A 135 -2.58 15.02 -4.65
C THR A 135 -3.62 15.60 -3.69
N PRO A 136 -3.42 16.82 -3.15
CA PRO A 136 -4.44 17.44 -2.32
C PRO A 136 -5.82 17.56 -3.00
N GLN A 137 -5.88 17.57 -4.34
CA GLN A 137 -7.12 17.77 -5.10
C GLN A 137 -7.51 16.58 -5.99
N ILE A 138 -6.82 15.45 -5.88
CA ILE A 138 -7.12 14.26 -6.69
C ILE A 138 -6.98 13.02 -5.82
N ALA A 139 -8.00 12.17 -5.80
CA ALA A 139 -7.94 10.84 -5.23
C ALA A 139 -8.52 9.79 -6.19
N LEU A 140 -8.11 8.53 -6.00
CA LEU A 140 -8.78 7.37 -6.57
C LEU A 140 -9.73 6.81 -5.52
N ALA A 141 -10.97 6.51 -5.89
CA ALA A 141 -11.95 5.91 -5.00
C ALA A 141 -12.56 4.65 -5.64
N ALA A 142 -12.66 3.57 -4.89
CA ALA A 142 -13.18 2.31 -5.41
C ALA A 142 -14.69 2.34 -5.61
N SER A 143 -15.15 1.67 -6.67
CA SER A 143 -16.56 1.42 -6.99
C SER A 143 -17.42 2.68 -7.09
N VAL A 144 -16.80 3.81 -7.48
CA VAL A 144 -17.50 5.07 -7.78
C VAL A 144 -17.12 5.57 -9.17
N ASP A 145 -17.98 6.41 -9.73
CA ASP A 145 -17.70 7.10 -10.99
C ASP A 145 -16.70 8.23 -10.79
N ASP A 146 -16.04 8.62 -11.88
CA ASP A 146 -15.20 9.82 -11.89
C ASP A 146 -16.09 11.04 -11.65
N GLY A 147 -15.58 12.04 -10.92
CA GLY A 147 -16.40 13.23 -10.70
C GLY A 147 -15.91 14.15 -9.61
N LEU A 148 -16.83 15.03 -9.22
CA LEU A 148 -16.61 16.01 -8.18
C LEU A 148 -17.10 15.51 -6.82
N VAL A 149 -16.32 15.79 -5.79
CA VAL A 149 -16.65 15.54 -4.38
C VAL A 149 -17.14 16.85 -3.79
N THR A 150 -18.36 16.84 -3.24
CA THR A 150 -18.90 17.99 -2.53
C THR A 150 -18.14 18.23 -1.24
N ASP A 151 -18.18 19.47 -0.72
CA ASP A 151 -17.49 19.83 0.52
C ASP A 151 -17.94 18.94 1.70
N ALA A 152 -19.24 18.59 1.76
CA ALA A 152 -19.77 17.68 2.76
C ALA A 152 -19.19 16.26 2.63
N ASN A 153 -19.13 15.71 1.41
CA ASN A 153 -18.54 14.39 1.20
C ASN A 153 -17.03 14.39 1.47
N LEU A 154 -16.33 15.49 1.14
CA LEU A 154 -14.90 15.62 1.46
C LEU A 154 -14.69 15.66 2.97
N ALA A 155 -15.53 16.38 3.71
CA ALA A 155 -15.48 16.46 5.17
C ALA A 155 -15.66 15.08 5.82
N GLU A 156 -16.59 14.27 5.33
CA GLU A 156 -16.79 12.89 5.74
C GLU A 156 -15.57 12.00 5.39
N ILE A 157 -15.07 12.09 4.15
CA ILE A 157 -13.87 11.34 3.72
C ILE A 157 -12.66 11.65 4.61
N ASN A 158 -12.43 12.92 4.91
CA ASN A 158 -11.35 13.34 5.79
C ASN A 158 -11.57 12.87 7.23
N LYS A 159 -12.81 12.92 7.74
CA LYS A 159 -13.15 12.40 9.06
C LYS A 159 -12.86 10.90 9.19
N VAL A 160 -13.33 10.09 8.24
CA VAL A 160 -13.08 8.64 8.25
C VAL A 160 -11.61 8.30 7.99
N THR A 161 -10.89 9.17 7.28
CA THR A 161 -9.44 9.05 7.12
C THR A 161 -8.74 9.18 8.48
N ILE A 162 -9.06 10.23 9.24
CA ILE A 162 -8.52 10.45 10.59
C ILE A 162 -8.83 9.28 11.51
N ASP A 163 -10.09 8.85 11.55
CA ASP A 163 -10.56 7.78 12.44
C ASP A 163 -9.89 6.43 12.14
N GLY A 164 -9.44 6.22 10.89
CA GLY A 164 -8.80 4.97 10.48
C GLY A 164 -7.27 4.97 10.56
N CYS A 165 -6.62 6.10 10.83
CA CYS A 165 -5.15 6.17 10.88
C CYS A 165 -4.60 5.40 12.09
N ALA A 166 -3.38 4.88 11.95
CA ALA A 166 -2.74 4.14 13.03
C ALA A 166 -1.90 5.06 13.94
N GLU A 167 -1.04 5.88 13.34
CA GLU A 167 -0.07 6.72 14.02
C GLU A 167 -0.23 8.19 13.63
N TYR A 168 -0.42 8.47 12.34
CA TYR A 168 -0.48 9.83 11.82
C TYR A 168 -1.28 9.96 10.53
N TYR A 169 -1.64 11.20 10.20
CA TYR A 169 -2.09 11.62 8.87
C TYR A 169 -1.42 12.96 8.55
N PHE A 170 -1.35 13.30 7.27
CA PHE A 170 -0.76 14.56 6.85
C PHE A 170 -1.55 15.23 5.74
N ALA A 171 -1.31 16.53 5.60
CA ALA A 171 -1.94 17.39 4.61
C ALA A 171 -0.91 18.38 4.08
N ARG A 172 -1.18 18.95 2.90
CA ARG A 172 -0.47 20.15 2.43
C ARG A 172 -0.74 21.34 3.37
N SER A 173 -2.00 21.51 3.75
CA SER A 173 -2.45 22.50 4.74
C SER A 173 -3.69 21.97 5.46
N PHE A 174 -3.63 21.84 6.78
CA PHE A 174 -4.76 21.36 7.58
C PHE A 174 -5.95 22.34 7.55
N ASP A 175 -5.69 23.64 7.43
CA ASP A 175 -6.74 24.66 7.32
C ASP A 175 -7.58 24.51 6.03
N ALA A 176 -7.05 23.82 5.02
CA ALA A 176 -7.74 23.55 3.76
C ALA A 176 -8.51 22.21 3.78
N CYS A 177 -8.41 21.42 4.85
CA CYS A 177 -9.02 20.10 4.95
C CYS A 177 -10.31 20.18 5.78
N PRO A 178 -11.50 20.20 5.18
CA PRO A 178 -12.74 20.17 5.95
C PRO A 178 -12.84 18.82 6.67
N ILE A 179 -13.42 18.82 7.87
CA ILE A 179 -13.63 17.64 8.69
C ILE A 179 -15.09 17.67 9.18
N ALA A 180 -15.81 16.57 9.00
CA ALA A 180 -17.18 16.45 9.48
C ALA A 180 -17.21 16.51 11.03
N PRO A 181 -18.28 17.08 11.62
CA PRO A 181 -18.42 17.23 13.07
C PRO A 181 -18.43 15.90 13.84
#